data_AF-A0AAU5WDD9-F1
#
_entry.id   AF-A0AAU5WDD9-F1
#
_cell.length_a   1.000
_cell.length_b   1.000
_cell.length_c   1.000
_cell.angle_alpha   90.00
_cell.angle_beta   90.00
_cell.angle_gamma   90.00
#
_symmetry.space_group_name_H-M   'P 1'
#
loop_
_entity.id
_entity.type
_entity.pdbx_description
1 polymer ?
#
loop_
_entity_poly.entity_id
_entity_poly.type
_entity_poly.pdbx_seq_one_letter_code
_entity_poly.pdbx_strand_id
1 'polypeptide(L)'
;MPGEPARFPFDAKQPCPVPECRRLTCFHVRLETAADTDRRAVPRSDDSCGTHLAETVETLMRWAKERKRYTSRVVIYATTEGRRTSESRPLGPFDRLALSAIPVGR
;
A
#
# COMPACT_ATOMS: atom_id res chain seq x y z
N MET A 1 25.76 -29.26 16.49
CA MET A 1 25.39 -27.92 16.00
C MET A 1 24.07 -28.05 15.24
N PRO A 2 22.92 -27.62 15.77
CA PRO A 2 21.71 -27.55 14.97
C PRO A 2 21.90 -26.43 13.94
N GLY A 3 21.75 -26.76 12.66
CA GLY A 3 21.89 -25.82 11.56
C GLY A 3 20.89 -24.68 11.71
N GLU A 4 21.38 -23.45 11.51
CA GLU A 4 20.56 -22.24 11.47
C GLU A 4 19.43 -22.45 10.45
N PRO A 5 18.15 -22.32 10.83
CA PRO A 5 17.06 -22.43 9.87
C PRO A 5 17.24 -21.33 8.83
N ALA A 6 17.20 -21.70 7.55
CA ALA A 6 17.23 -20.76 6.44
C ALA A 6 16.18 -19.67 6.69
N ARG A 7 16.63 -18.45 7.02
CA ARG A 7 15.76 -17.29 7.11
C ARG A 7 15.25 -17.05 5.71
N PHE A 8 14.03 -17.51 5.42
CA PHE A 8 13.39 -17.19 4.16
C PHE A 8 13.36 -15.66 4.05
N PRO A 9 13.88 -15.10 2.96
CA PRO A 9 13.98 -13.65 2.78
C PRO A 9 12.60 -13.02 2.51
N PHE A 10 11.51 -13.65 2.94
CA PHE A 10 10.16 -13.27 2.60
C PHE A 10 9.33 -13.41 3.87
N ASP A 11 8.87 -12.29 4.41
CA ASP A 11 7.89 -12.29 5.48
C ASP A 11 6.59 -12.92 4.93
N ALA A 12 5.90 -13.71 5.77
CA ALA A 12 4.61 -14.27 5.41
C ALA A 12 3.66 -13.15 4.98
N LYS A 13 2.88 -13.38 3.91
CA LYS A 13 1.86 -12.40 3.46
C LYS A 13 0.98 -12.02 4.65
N GLN A 14 0.82 -10.71 4.85
CA GLN A 14 0.00 -10.22 5.96
C GLN A 14 -1.48 -10.52 5.69
N PRO A 15 -2.26 -10.87 6.72
CA PRO A 15 -3.70 -10.96 6.57
C PRO A 15 -4.27 -9.59 6.24
N CYS A 16 -5.40 -9.59 5.52
CA CYS A 16 -6.15 -8.39 5.24
C CYS A 16 -6.51 -7.67 6.55
N PRO A 17 -6.36 -6.34 6.64
CA PRO A 17 -6.63 -5.60 7.87
C PRO A 17 -8.12 -5.52 8.24
N VAL A 18 -9.01 -5.93 7.33
CA VAL A 18 -10.46 -5.97 7.58
C VAL A 18 -10.79 -7.09 8.56
N PRO A 19 -11.52 -6.83 9.66
CA PRO A 19 -11.94 -7.85 10.61
C PRO A 19 -12.61 -9.04 9.91
N GLU A 20 -12.37 -10.25 10.41
CA GLU A 20 -12.92 -11.51 9.88
C GLU A 20 -12.42 -11.91 8.48
N CYS A 21 -11.69 -11.04 7.77
CA CYS A 21 -11.08 -11.37 6.50
C CYS A 21 -9.80 -12.19 6.70
N ARG A 22 -9.84 -13.48 6.32
CA ARG A 22 -8.67 -14.36 6.36
C ARG A 22 -7.83 -14.37 5.06
N ARG A 23 -8.14 -13.47 4.12
CA ARG A 23 -7.41 -13.38 2.85
C ARG A 23 -6.08 -12.67 3.05
N LEU A 24 -5.09 -13.04 2.25
CA LEU A 24 -3.79 -12.41 2.24
C LEU A 24 -3.84 -11.08 1.46
N THR A 25 -3.03 -10.12 1.88
CA THR A 25 -2.85 -8.87 1.13
C THR A 25 -2.06 -9.14 -0.16
N CYS A 26 -2.59 -8.63 -1.27
CA CYS A 26 -1.97 -8.73 -2.59
C CYS A 26 -1.76 -7.34 -3.23
N PHE A 27 -2.29 -6.31 -2.58
CA PHE A 27 -2.28 -4.94 -3.11
C PHE A 27 -1.81 -3.98 -2.03
N HIS A 28 -0.94 -3.07 -2.43
CA HIS A 28 -0.60 -1.89 -1.67
C HIS A 28 -1.24 -0.67 -2.34
N VAL A 29 -2.10 0.04 -1.64
CA VAL A 29 -2.81 1.21 -2.17
C VAL A 29 -2.24 2.46 -1.51
N ARG A 30 -1.79 3.42 -2.32
CA ARG A 30 -1.16 4.65 -1.84
C ARG A 30 -1.87 5.87 -2.40
N LEU A 31 -2.17 6.83 -1.53
CA LEU A 31 -2.57 8.16 -1.96
C LEU A 31 -1.33 9.03 -2.17
N GLU A 32 -1.17 9.51 -3.40
CA GLU A 32 -0.13 10.45 -3.80
C GLU A 32 -0.76 11.82 -4.01
N THR A 33 -0.16 12.84 -3.41
CA THR A 33 -0.59 14.24 -3.56
C THR A 33 0.54 15.01 -4.21
N ALA A 34 0.24 15.83 -5.22
CA ALA A 34 1.14 16.86 -5.69
C ALA A 34 1.16 17.99 -4.65
N ALA A 35 1.93 17.83 -3.58
CA ALA A 35 2.18 18.88 -2.60
C ALA A 35 3.61 19.37 -2.77
N ASP A 36 3.72 20.69 -2.95
CA ASP A 36 4.93 21.50 -2.87
C ASP A 36 5.80 21.05 -1.69
N THR A 37 7.11 21.03 -1.88
CA THR A 37 8.18 20.40 -1.07
C THR A 37 8.21 20.74 0.43
N ASP A 38 7.27 21.51 0.94
CA ASP A 38 7.39 22.26 2.19
C ASP A 38 6.35 21.93 3.27
N ARG A 39 5.36 21.05 3.00
CA ARG A 39 4.46 20.56 4.05
C ARG A 39 4.27 19.07 3.98
N ARG A 40 4.65 18.41 5.08
CA ARG A 40 4.48 17.00 5.46
C ARG A 40 3.13 16.43 5.03
N ALA A 41 2.97 16.13 3.74
CA ALA A 41 1.87 15.33 3.23
C ALA A 41 2.01 13.97 3.91
N VAL A 42 1.15 13.69 4.90
CA VAL A 42 1.16 12.39 5.58
C VAL A 42 0.86 11.35 4.50
N PRO A 43 1.84 10.50 4.13
CA PRO A 43 1.60 9.48 3.12
C PRO A 43 0.55 8.52 3.68
N ARG A 44 -0.64 8.54 3.09
CA ARG A 44 -1.71 7.58 3.40
C ARG A 44 -1.53 6.39 2.47
N SER A 45 -1.33 5.22 3.07
CA SER A 45 -1.27 3.98 2.33
C SER A 45 -1.83 2.85 3.17
N ASP A 46 -2.53 1.94 2.54
CA ASP A 46 -3.13 0.76 3.16
C ASP A 46 -2.89 -0.47 2.28
N ASP A 47 -2.78 -1.63 2.90
CA ASP A 47 -2.67 -2.91 2.21
C ASP A 47 -4.05 -3.59 2.15
N SER A 48 -4.37 -4.22 1.02
CA SER A 48 -5.68 -4.81 0.78
C SER A 48 -5.61 -6.14 0.06
N CYS A 49 -6.63 -6.98 0.29
CA CYS A 49 -6.85 -8.18 -0.50
C CYS A 49 -7.72 -7.83 -1.73
N GLY A 50 -7.82 -8.73 -2.70
CA GLY A 50 -8.62 -8.46 -3.91
C GLY A 50 -10.10 -8.16 -3.66
N THR A 51 -10.66 -8.64 -2.54
CA THR A 51 -12.07 -8.38 -2.19
C THR A 51 -12.28 -6.99 -1.63
N HIS A 52 -11.40 -6.53 -0.74
CA HIS A 52 -11.54 -5.24 -0.05
C HIS A 52 -10.83 -4.10 -0.78
N LEU A 53 -10.21 -4.38 -1.94
CA LEU A 53 -9.46 -3.39 -2.71
C LEU A 53 -10.33 -2.18 -3.07
N ALA A 54 -11.56 -2.41 -3.52
CA ALA A 54 -12.49 -1.35 -3.90
C ALA A 54 -12.79 -0.41 -2.71
N GLU A 55 -13.11 -0.97 -1.54
CA GLU A 55 -13.40 -0.21 -0.33
C GLU A 55 -12.18 0.60 0.16
N THR A 56 -10.99 0.00 0.11
CA THR A 56 -9.72 0.70 0.44
C THR A 56 -9.51 1.89 -0.49
N VAL A 57 -9.69 1.69 -1.79
CA VAL A 57 -9.54 2.73 -2.82
C VAL A 57 -10.58 3.84 -2.63
N GLU A 58 -11.85 3.50 -2.38
CA GLU A 58 -12.92 4.45 -2.12
C GLU A 58 -12.66 5.30 -0.87
N THR A 59 -12.18 4.67 0.20
CA THR A 59 -11.83 5.36 1.45
C THR A 59 -10.75 6.41 1.21
N LEU A 60 -9.70 6.05 0.46
CA LEU A 60 -8.62 6.98 0.12
C LEU A 60 -9.09 8.09 -0.83
N MET A 61 -9.94 7.76 -1.81
CA MET A 61 -10.54 8.76 -2.70
C MET A 61 -11.41 9.75 -1.93
N ARG A 62 -12.25 9.28 -0.99
CA ARG A 62 -13.10 10.13 -0.15
C ARG A 62 -12.26 11.09 0.68
N TRP A 63 -11.25 10.57 1.36
CA TRP A 63 -10.32 11.38 2.15
C TRP A 63 -9.60 12.43 1.29
N ALA A 64 -9.17 12.05 0.08
CA ALA A 64 -8.50 12.98 -0.83
C ALA A 64 -9.44 14.11 -1.28
N LYS A 65 -10.70 13.78 -1.58
CA LYS A 65 -11.74 14.75 -1.93
C LYS A 65 -12.06 15.70 -0.77
N GLU A 66 -12.10 15.21 0.46
CA GLU A 66 -12.33 16.05 1.65
C GLU A 66 -11.23 17.11 1.83
N ARG A 67 -9.99 16.77 1.49
CA ARG A 67 -8.86 17.69 1.69
C ARG A 67 -8.80 18.82 0.67
N LYS A 68 -9.42 18.72 -0.51
CA LYS A 68 -9.53 19.72 -1.63
C LYS A 68 -8.30 20.58 -2.00
N ARG A 69 -7.16 20.36 -1.37
CA ARG A 69 -6.03 21.29 -1.34
C ARG A 69 -4.96 20.95 -2.37
N TYR A 70 -4.93 19.71 -2.85
CA TYR A 70 -3.89 19.20 -3.73
C TYR A 70 -4.47 18.32 -4.83
N THR A 71 -3.88 18.40 -6.02
CA THR A 71 -4.11 17.41 -7.06
C THR A 71 -3.60 16.08 -6.55
N SER A 72 -4.48 15.08 -6.50
CA SER A 72 -4.20 13.81 -5.85
C SER A 72 -4.52 12.65 -6.77
N ARG A 73 -3.81 11.53 -6.60
CA ARG A 73 -4.09 10.26 -7.29
C ARG A 73 -3.94 9.09 -6.33
N VAL A 74 -4.78 8.09 -6.47
CA VAL A 74 -4.66 6.82 -5.76
C VAL A 74 -3.92 5.86 -6.67
N VAL A 75 -2.78 5.32 -6.23
CA VAL A 75 -1.98 4.35 -6.98
C VAL A 75 -2.12 2.98 -6.32
N ILE A 76 -2.44 1.98 -7.14
CA ILE A 76 -2.57 0.58 -6.72
C ILE A 76 -1.35 -0.17 -7.20
N TYR A 77 -0.64 -0.80 -6.28
CA TYR A 77 0.52 -1.63 -6.56
C TYR A 77 0.18 -3.09 -6.27
N ALA A 78 0.54 -4.00 -7.18
CA ALA A 78 0.57 -5.42 -6.88
C ALA A 78 1.76 -5.72 -5.96
N THR A 79 1.52 -6.46 -4.88
CA THR A 79 2.58 -7.00 -4.02
C THR A 79 2.69 -8.49 -4.29
N THR A 80 3.86 -8.92 -4.77
CA THR A 80 4.12 -10.34 -5.05
C THR A 80 4.16 -11.14 -3.74
N GLU A 81 4.73 -10.55 -2.68
CA GLU A 81 4.97 -11.20 -1.39
C GLU A 81 4.79 -10.18 -0.25
N GLY A 82 4.48 -10.69 0.95
CA GLY A 82 4.18 -9.87 2.13
C GLY A 82 5.22 -8.79 2.34
N ARG A 83 4.78 -7.59 2.73
CA ARG A 83 5.68 -6.49 3.02
C ARG A 83 6.70 -6.97 4.04
N ARG A 84 8.00 -6.94 3.71
CA ARG A 84 9.03 -7.09 4.72
C ARG A 84 8.84 -5.99 5.75
N THR A 85 8.45 -6.39 6.95
CA THR A 85 8.36 -5.49 8.11
C THR A 85 9.66 -5.49 8.90
N SER A 86 10.52 -6.49 8.68
CA SER A 86 11.90 -6.48 9.13
C SER A 86 12.85 -6.14 7.98
N GLU A 87 13.84 -5.30 8.29
CA GLU A 87 14.97 -4.89 7.45
C GLU A 87 14.81 -3.57 6.68
N SER A 88 15.73 -2.68 7.06
CA SER A 88 15.98 -1.30 6.67
C SER A 88 16.28 -1.06 5.18
N ARG A 89 15.76 -1.89 4.27
CA ARG A 89 15.90 -1.65 2.84
C ARG A 89 14.72 -0.80 2.35
N PRO A 90 14.94 0.40 1.81
CA PRO A 90 13.89 1.13 1.13
C PRO A 90 13.36 0.26 -0.02
N LEU A 91 12.05 0.05 -0.06
CA LEU A 91 11.37 -0.68 -1.14
C LEU A 91 11.80 -0.07 -2.47
N GLY A 92 12.47 -0.87 -3.29
CA GLY A 92 12.93 -0.47 -4.60
C GLY A 92 11.77 -0.29 -5.58
N PRO A 93 11.98 0.44 -6.68
CA PRO A 93 10.94 0.69 -7.69
C PRO A 93 10.44 -0.59 -8.38
N PHE A 94 11.19 -1.69 -8.28
CA PHE A 94 10.84 -2.99 -8.86
C PHE A 94 10.17 -3.95 -7.87
N ASP A 95 10.09 -3.61 -6.58
CA ASP A 95 9.42 -4.43 -5.56
C ASP A 95 7.89 -4.24 -5.59
N ARG A 96 7.38 -3.36 -6.47
CA ARG A 96 5.98 -2.95 -6.55
C ARG A 96 5.60 -2.68 -8.01
N LEU A 97 4.76 -3.54 -8.59
CA LEU A 97 4.23 -3.29 -9.92
C LEU A 97 3.02 -2.35 -9.81
N ALA A 98 3.12 -1.13 -10.34
CA ALA A 98 1.98 -0.22 -10.42
C ALA A 98 0.96 -0.78 -11.41
N LEU A 99 -0.23 -1.14 -10.91
CA LEU A 99 -1.32 -1.66 -11.72
C LEU A 99 -2.24 -0.56 -12.23
N SER A 100 -2.45 0.48 -11.42
CA SER A 100 -3.34 1.58 -11.77
C SER A 100 -2.99 2.85 -11.01
N ALA A 101 -3.24 3.99 -11.64
CA ALA A 101 -3.18 5.31 -11.04
C ALA A 101 -4.49 6.05 -11.34
N ILE A 102 -5.32 6.20 -10.31
CA ILE A 102 -6.66 6.77 -10.41
C ILE A 102 -6.58 8.26 -10.01
N PRO A 103 -6.81 9.20 -10.93
CA PRO A 103 -6.85 10.62 -10.57
C PRO A 103 -8.06 10.89 -9.68
N VAL A 104 -7.87 11.68 -8.63
CA VAL A 104 -8.97 12.15 -7.78
C VAL A 104 -9.50 13.46 -8.37
N GLY A 105 -10.71 13.43 -8.93
CA GLY A 105 -11.39 14.64 -9.39
C GLY A 105 -11.64 15.61 -8.23
N ARG A 106 -11.51 16.92 -8.52
CA ARG A 106 -11.82 17.99 -7.57
C ARG A 106 -13.32 18.14 -7.33
#